data_AF-E3MXB9-F1
#
_entry.id   AF-E3MXB9-F1
#
_cell.length_a   1.000
_cell.length_b   1.000
_cell.length_c   1.000
_cell.angle_alpha   90.00
_cell.angle_beta   90.00
_cell.angle_gamma   90.00
#
_symmetry.space_group_name_H-M   'P 1'
#
loop_
_entity.id
_entity.type
_entity.pdbx_description
1 polymer ?
#
loop_
_entity_poly.entity_id
_entity_poly.type
_entity_poly.pdbx_seq_one_letter_code
_entity_poly.pdbx_strand_id
1 'polypeptide(L)'
;MEFEREDQNLNIIRGEIPEDYYHPNLFKFTDVHYCDARWIRLEHLLSIKNNFAITLGKNNLTLSDINKFLHHWMNSEYELFSWMKIDIVKGATVDLKVLFRDITVLRGYRFGRWQRLISVKSPMTRSHQIMSIVWTDSRIDMSTWFVYERPQQGDRDDEPYVPELEVLQLLKRNRVLNLKLKRVGEGSLEKQELTEKINETNNQLQLKGVEFNNGWPFLR
;
A
#
# COMPACT_ATOMS: atom_id res chain seq x y z
N MET A 1 7.25 22.60 14.32
CA MET A 1 6.20 23.51 13.86
C MET A 1 5.96 23.20 12.39
N GLU A 2 5.00 22.32 12.12
CA GLU A 2 4.47 22.19 10.77
C GLU A 2 3.59 23.40 10.51
N PHE A 3 3.86 24.13 9.42
CA PHE A 3 2.91 25.09 8.92
C PHE A 3 1.68 24.30 8.50
N GLU A 4 0.55 24.51 9.19
CA GLU A 4 -0.76 24.15 8.67
C GLU A 4 -0.85 24.76 7.27
N ARG A 5 -0.80 23.91 6.23
CA ARG A 5 -1.25 24.37 4.92
C ARG A 5 -2.71 24.74 5.12
N GLU A 6 -3.10 25.94 4.72
CA GLU A 6 -4.52 26.22 4.54
C GLU A 6 -5.13 25.08 3.72
N ASP A 7 -6.25 24.52 4.17
CA ASP A 7 -6.96 23.44 3.51
C ASP A 7 -7.44 23.90 2.12
N GLN A 8 -6.57 23.76 1.13
CA GLN A 8 -6.83 24.14 -0.25
C GLN A 8 -7.25 22.90 -1.00
N ASN A 9 -8.53 22.88 -1.41
CA ASN A 9 -9.15 21.75 -2.08
C ASN A 9 -9.37 22.08 -3.56
N LEU A 10 -8.86 21.25 -4.46
CA LEU A 10 -9.14 21.33 -5.89
C LEU A 10 -10.13 20.24 -6.29
N ASN A 11 -11.33 20.65 -6.69
CA ASN A 11 -12.39 19.73 -7.12
C ASN A 11 -12.82 20.01 -8.57
N ILE A 12 -12.33 19.20 -9.51
CA ILE A 12 -12.85 19.16 -10.88
C ILE A 12 -13.87 18.02 -10.96
N ILE A 13 -15.13 18.35 -10.73
CA ILE A 13 -16.23 17.38 -10.59
C ILE A 13 -16.94 17.04 -11.90
N ARG A 14 -16.72 17.83 -12.96
CA ARG A 14 -17.31 17.65 -14.30
C ARG A 14 -16.36 18.17 -15.37
N GLY A 15 -16.53 17.66 -16.59
CA GLY A 15 -15.78 18.08 -17.77
C GLY A 15 -14.80 17.01 -18.25
N GLU A 16 -14.42 17.10 -19.52
CA GLU A 16 -13.37 16.29 -20.12
C GLU A 16 -12.10 17.14 -20.22
N ILE A 17 -11.02 16.64 -19.65
CA ILE A 17 -9.70 17.29 -19.73
C ILE A 17 -8.94 16.62 -20.88
N PRO A 18 -8.30 17.38 -21.78
CA PRO A 18 -7.47 16.81 -22.84
C PRO A 18 -6.43 15.84 -22.29
N GLU A 19 -6.25 14.68 -22.92
CA GLU A 19 -5.36 13.62 -22.42
C GLU A 19 -3.85 13.98 -22.50
N ASP A 20 -3.53 15.02 -23.27
CA ASP A 20 -2.21 15.65 -23.39
C ASP A 20 -2.02 16.85 -22.46
N TYR A 21 -3.01 17.17 -21.63
CA TYR A 21 -2.91 18.24 -20.64
C TYR A 21 -1.83 17.93 -19.59
N TYR A 22 -1.07 18.96 -19.24
CA TYR A 22 -0.08 18.91 -18.16
C TYR A 22 -0.19 20.17 -17.30
N HIS A 23 -0.13 20.01 -15.99
CA HIS A 23 -0.08 21.13 -15.07
C HIS A 23 0.92 20.87 -13.93
N PRO A 24 1.91 21.75 -13.71
CA PRO A 24 2.95 21.52 -12.71
C PRO A 24 2.43 21.51 -11.25
N ASN A 25 1.19 21.96 -11.02
CA ASN A 25 0.58 22.01 -9.70
C ASN A 25 -0.52 20.94 -9.49
N LEU A 26 -0.55 19.88 -10.32
CA LEU A 26 -1.61 18.88 -10.33
C LEU A 26 -1.87 18.17 -8.97
N PHE A 27 -0.88 18.12 -8.07
CA PHE A 27 -1.03 17.58 -6.71
C PHE A 27 -0.51 18.55 -5.62
N LYS A 28 -0.55 19.88 -5.85
CA LYS A 28 -0.10 20.84 -4.82
C LYS A 28 -1.14 21.16 -3.74
N PHE A 29 -2.40 20.81 -3.98
CA PHE A 29 -3.52 21.02 -3.08
C PHE A 29 -3.60 19.94 -1.99
N THR A 30 -4.18 20.25 -0.84
CA THR A 30 -4.36 19.29 0.26
C THR A 30 -5.25 18.15 -0.20
N ASP A 31 -6.41 18.48 -0.77
CA ASP A 31 -7.34 17.53 -1.37
C ASP A 31 -7.47 17.78 -2.88
N VAL A 32 -7.43 16.70 -3.65
CA VAL A 32 -7.56 16.76 -5.11
C VAL A 32 -8.61 15.76 -5.59
N HIS A 33 -9.57 16.24 -6.38
CA HIS A 33 -10.56 15.41 -7.05
C HIS A 33 -10.58 15.73 -8.55
N TYR A 34 -10.34 14.71 -9.37
CA TYR A 34 -10.48 14.77 -10.82
C TYR A 34 -11.51 13.74 -11.29
N CYS A 35 -12.69 14.18 -11.74
CA CYS A 35 -13.71 13.29 -12.29
C CYS A 35 -13.25 12.60 -13.58
N ASP A 36 -12.50 13.34 -14.42
CA ASP A 36 -11.77 12.83 -15.57
C ASP A 36 -10.27 12.99 -15.32
N ALA A 37 -9.63 11.86 -15.05
CA ALA A 37 -8.23 11.70 -14.74
C ALA A 37 -7.50 10.92 -15.86
N ARG A 38 -8.05 10.85 -17.08
CA ARG A 38 -7.38 10.16 -18.22
C ARG A 38 -6.04 10.77 -18.62
N TRP A 39 -5.86 12.06 -18.34
CA TRP A 39 -4.60 12.79 -18.51
C TRP A 39 -3.58 12.51 -17.38
N ILE A 40 -3.99 11.88 -16.27
CA ILE A 40 -3.09 11.48 -15.19
C ILE A 40 -2.35 10.20 -15.61
N ARG A 41 -1.02 10.27 -15.59
CA ARG A 41 -0.11 9.18 -15.96
C ARG A 41 0.69 8.72 -14.75
N LEU A 42 1.37 7.59 -14.88
CA LEU A 42 2.19 7.03 -13.81
C LEU A 42 3.21 8.05 -13.29
N GLU A 43 3.91 8.76 -14.17
CA GLU A 43 4.89 9.78 -13.79
C GLU A 43 4.31 10.89 -12.91
N HIS A 44 3.02 11.23 -13.08
CA HIS A 44 2.34 12.17 -12.20
C HIS A 44 2.14 11.57 -10.81
N LEU A 45 1.72 10.30 -10.71
CA LEU A 45 1.57 9.60 -9.43
C LEU A 45 2.91 9.50 -8.68
N LEU A 46 4.00 9.26 -9.39
CA LEU A 46 5.36 9.21 -8.82
C LEU A 46 5.88 10.58 -8.36
N SER A 47 5.17 11.66 -8.67
CA SER A 47 5.53 13.03 -8.26
C SER A 47 4.74 13.54 -7.05
N ILE A 48 3.74 12.77 -6.59
CA ILE A 48 2.90 13.09 -5.43
C ILE A 48 3.78 13.36 -4.20
N LYS A 49 3.48 14.42 -3.44
CA LYS A 49 4.17 14.72 -2.17
C LYS A 49 3.23 15.47 -1.23
N ASN A 50 3.03 14.92 -0.04
CA ASN A 50 2.31 15.54 1.08
C ASN A 50 0.90 16.00 0.70
N ASN A 51 0.11 15.13 0.08
CA ASN A 51 -1.33 15.32 -0.09
C ASN A 51 -2.09 14.70 1.09
N PHE A 52 -3.30 15.16 1.35
CA PHE A 52 -4.20 14.47 2.26
C PHE A 52 -5.05 13.46 1.48
N ALA A 53 -5.91 13.94 0.57
CA ALA A 53 -6.82 13.11 -0.21
C ALA A 53 -6.60 13.26 -1.72
N ILE A 54 -6.62 12.14 -2.44
CA ILE A 54 -6.62 12.14 -3.91
C ILE A 54 -7.75 11.26 -4.42
N THR A 55 -8.64 11.81 -5.26
CA THR A 55 -9.66 11.06 -6.00
C THR A 55 -9.39 11.15 -7.49
N LEU A 56 -9.16 9.99 -8.11
CA LEU A 56 -9.06 9.85 -9.56
C LEU A 56 -10.28 9.09 -10.06
N GLY A 57 -11.14 9.79 -10.81
CA GLY A 57 -12.31 9.23 -11.48
C GLY A 57 -11.93 8.43 -12.72
N LYS A 58 -12.60 8.68 -13.85
CA LYS A 58 -12.31 8.01 -15.13
C LYS A 58 -10.83 8.18 -15.47
N ASN A 59 -10.08 7.09 -15.58
CA ASN A 59 -8.64 7.12 -15.78
C ASN A 59 -8.16 5.97 -16.68
N ASN A 60 -6.90 6.06 -17.13
CA ASN A 60 -6.25 5.08 -17.99
C ASN A 60 -5.20 4.23 -17.24
N LEU A 61 -5.19 4.25 -15.90
CA LEU A 61 -4.19 3.55 -15.09
C LEU A 61 -4.43 2.04 -15.12
N THR A 62 -3.38 1.29 -15.42
CA THR A 62 -3.44 -0.17 -15.34
C THR A 62 -3.12 -0.65 -13.92
N LEU A 63 -3.50 -1.90 -13.58
CA LEU A 63 -3.03 -2.53 -12.34
C LEU A 63 -1.50 -2.59 -12.25
N SER A 64 -0.79 -2.63 -13.39
CA SER A 64 0.67 -2.58 -13.39
C SER A 64 1.20 -1.18 -13.06
N ASP A 65 0.49 -0.12 -13.41
CA ASP A 65 0.86 1.25 -13.02
C ASP A 65 0.62 1.47 -11.54
N ILE A 66 -0.51 0.98 -11.04
CA ILE A 66 -0.81 0.98 -9.59
C ILE A 66 0.26 0.17 -8.84
N ASN A 67 0.65 -1.01 -9.32
CA ASN A 67 1.75 -1.78 -8.72
C ASN A 67 3.06 -0.98 -8.65
N LYS A 68 3.46 -0.30 -9.73
CA LYS A 68 4.65 0.57 -9.73
C LYS A 68 4.52 1.72 -8.74
N PHE A 69 3.33 2.31 -8.63
CA PHE A 69 3.04 3.35 -7.66
C PHE A 69 3.12 2.84 -6.21
N LEU A 70 2.61 1.64 -5.92
CA LEU A 70 2.75 1.02 -4.60
C LEU A 70 4.22 0.80 -4.22
N HIS A 71 5.04 0.32 -5.17
CA HIS A 71 6.49 0.23 -4.96
C HIS A 71 7.10 1.59 -4.66
N HIS A 72 6.71 2.64 -5.39
CA HIS A 72 7.17 4.00 -5.11
C HIS A 72 6.79 4.46 -3.71
N TRP A 73 5.53 4.28 -3.31
CA TRP A 73 5.07 4.61 -1.95
C TRP A 73 5.89 3.87 -0.88
N MET A 74 6.16 2.58 -1.08
CA MET A 74 6.92 1.77 -0.12
C MET A 74 8.38 2.23 0.03
N ASN A 75 8.96 2.85 -1.00
CA ASN A 75 10.35 3.29 -1.03
C ASN A 75 10.53 4.80 -0.82
N SER A 76 9.44 5.58 -0.81
CA SER A 76 9.50 7.03 -0.60
C SER A 76 9.91 7.35 0.84
N GLU A 77 10.76 8.38 0.98
CA GLU A 77 11.13 8.97 2.28
C GLU A 77 10.09 9.98 2.78
N TYR A 78 9.21 10.46 1.90
CA TYR A 78 8.17 11.43 2.21
C TYR A 78 6.79 10.79 2.22
N GLU A 79 5.88 11.41 2.97
CA GLU A 79 4.46 11.12 2.89
C GLU A 79 3.94 11.49 1.50
N LEU A 80 3.25 10.55 0.84
CA LEU A 80 2.67 10.81 -0.48
C LEU A 80 1.25 11.33 -0.32
N PHE A 81 0.41 10.56 0.37
CA PHE A 81 -1.00 10.85 0.60
C PHE A 81 -1.47 10.15 1.89
N SER A 82 -2.54 10.63 2.51
CA SER A 82 -3.23 9.95 3.62
C SER A 82 -4.36 9.02 3.12
N TRP A 83 -5.12 9.47 2.12
CA TRP A 83 -6.17 8.69 1.47
C TRP A 83 -6.14 8.86 -0.05
N MET A 84 -6.33 7.76 -0.79
CA MET A 84 -6.44 7.78 -2.24
C MET A 84 -7.56 6.86 -2.72
N LYS A 85 -8.38 7.36 -3.64
CA LYS A 85 -9.39 6.60 -4.38
C LYS A 85 -9.06 6.64 -5.88
N ILE A 86 -9.08 5.47 -6.51
CA ILE A 86 -8.93 5.32 -7.95
C ILE A 86 -10.14 4.52 -8.46
N ASP A 87 -10.94 5.12 -9.33
CA ASP A 87 -12.03 4.40 -9.98
C ASP A 87 -11.47 3.34 -10.94
N ILE A 88 -12.11 2.18 -10.99
CA ILE A 88 -11.82 1.13 -11.96
C ILE A 88 -13.07 0.85 -12.77
N VAL A 89 -12.90 0.23 -13.95
CA VAL A 89 -14.05 -0.17 -14.77
C VAL A 89 -14.97 -1.07 -13.95
N LYS A 90 -16.25 -0.72 -13.90
CA LYS A 90 -17.24 -1.45 -13.10
C LYS A 90 -17.28 -2.92 -13.52
N GLY A 91 -17.15 -3.83 -12.55
CA GLY A 91 -17.12 -5.27 -12.77
C GLY A 91 -15.75 -5.82 -13.19
N ALA A 92 -14.71 -4.99 -13.30
CA ALA A 92 -13.36 -5.46 -13.56
C ALA A 92 -12.87 -6.32 -12.38
N THR A 93 -12.26 -7.46 -12.70
CA THR A 93 -11.60 -8.30 -11.69
C THR A 93 -10.24 -7.70 -11.34
N VAL A 94 -9.99 -7.47 -10.05
CA VAL A 94 -8.67 -7.04 -9.56
C VAL A 94 -7.76 -8.26 -9.44
N ASP A 95 -6.87 -8.45 -10.41
CA ASP A 95 -5.85 -9.49 -10.33
C ASP A 95 -4.79 -9.12 -9.28
N LEU A 96 -4.90 -9.75 -8.12
CA LEU A 96 -3.99 -9.55 -6.99
C LEU A 96 -2.54 -9.94 -7.31
N LYS A 97 -2.31 -10.88 -8.25
CA LYS A 97 -0.96 -11.27 -8.65
C LYS A 97 -0.28 -10.18 -9.46
N VAL A 98 -1.04 -9.37 -10.20
CA VAL A 98 -0.54 -8.20 -10.93
C VAL A 98 -0.38 -7.02 -9.96
N LEU A 99 -1.43 -6.70 -9.19
CA LEU A 99 -1.44 -5.54 -8.29
C LEU A 99 -0.35 -5.62 -7.22
N PHE A 100 -0.16 -6.79 -6.62
CA PHE A 100 0.81 -7.00 -5.54
C PHE A 100 2.05 -7.75 -5.97
N ARG A 101 2.36 -7.74 -7.27
CA ARG A 101 3.57 -8.37 -7.79
C ARG A 101 4.79 -7.82 -7.06
N ASP A 102 5.58 -8.74 -6.52
CA ASP A 102 6.78 -8.49 -5.73
C ASP A 102 6.58 -7.69 -4.45
N ILE A 103 5.35 -7.59 -3.93
CA ILE A 103 5.06 -6.94 -2.66
C ILE A 103 4.73 -7.99 -1.60
N THR A 104 5.30 -7.83 -0.39
CA THR A 104 4.88 -8.62 0.77
C THR A 104 3.59 -8.00 1.33
N VAL A 105 2.49 -8.76 1.28
CA VAL A 105 1.16 -8.31 1.69
C VAL A 105 0.65 -9.19 2.81
N LEU A 106 0.03 -8.58 3.82
CA LEU A 106 -0.72 -9.25 4.88
C LEU A 106 -2.21 -8.99 4.68
N ARG A 107 -3.06 -9.99 4.85
CA ARG A 107 -4.50 -9.80 4.95
C ARG A 107 -4.89 -9.62 6.42
N GLY A 108 -5.36 -8.43 6.79
CA GLY A 108 -5.79 -8.11 8.16
C GLY A 108 -7.26 -7.70 8.20
N TYR A 109 -7.92 -7.88 9.35
CA TYR A 109 -9.30 -7.43 9.57
C TYR A 109 -9.28 -6.12 10.37
N ARG A 110 -9.70 -5.03 9.73
CA ARG A 110 -9.68 -3.68 10.29
C ARG A 110 -10.94 -2.92 9.91
N PHE A 111 -11.47 -2.10 10.82
CA PHE A 111 -12.68 -1.30 10.62
C PHE A 111 -13.90 -2.12 10.18
N GLY A 112 -14.01 -3.36 10.65
CA GLY A 112 -15.10 -4.27 10.32
C GLY A 112 -15.02 -4.88 8.91
N ARG A 113 -13.84 -4.90 8.27
CA ARG A 113 -13.65 -5.53 6.96
C ARG A 113 -12.23 -6.07 6.76
N TRP A 114 -12.10 -7.05 5.87
CA TRP A 114 -10.80 -7.55 5.44
C TRP A 114 -10.12 -6.56 4.50
N GLN A 115 -8.84 -6.28 4.74
CA GLN A 115 -8.02 -5.36 3.96
C GLN A 115 -6.70 -6.03 3.57
N ARG A 116 -6.05 -5.51 2.52
CA ARG A 116 -4.66 -5.85 2.20
C ARG A 116 -3.75 -4.79 2.80
N LEU A 117 -2.79 -5.22 3.60
CA LEU A 117 -1.87 -4.38 4.33
C LEU A 117 -0.47 -4.55 3.73
N ILE A 118 0.16 -3.42 3.45
CA ILE A 118 1.56 -3.34 3.04
C ILE A 118 2.27 -2.35 3.96
N SER A 119 3.58 -2.45 4.08
CA SER A 119 4.36 -1.50 4.86
C SER A 119 5.54 -0.94 4.09
N VAL A 120 5.97 0.26 4.48
CA VAL A 120 7.19 0.89 3.96
C VAL A 120 8.38 -0.06 4.07
N LYS A 121 9.35 0.08 3.18
CA LYS A 121 10.55 -0.77 3.18
C LYS A 121 11.42 -0.52 4.41
N SER A 122 11.53 0.74 4.83
CA SER A 122 12.30 1.19 5.98
C SER A 122 11.38 1.93 6.96
N PRO A 123 10.86 1.28 8.01
CA PRO A 123 9.88 1.89 8.94
C PRO A 123 10.40 3.18 9.59
N MET A 124 11.70 3.23 9.92
CA MET A 124 12.28 4.35 10.67
C MET A 124 12.30 5.69 9.92
N THR A 125 11.97 5.72 8.62
CA THR A 125 12.01 6.95 7.81
C THR A 125 10.67 7.66 7.72
N ARG A 126 9.56 7.03 8.13
CA ARG A 126 8.20 7.57 7.93
C ARG A 126 7.29 7.35 9.13
N SER A 127 6.38 8.28 9.33
CA SER A 127 5.37 8.20 10.39
C SER A 127 4.23 7.28 10.00
N HIS A 128 3.78 7.34 8.73
CA HIS A 128 2.80 6.40 8.20
C HIS A 128 3.48 5.18 7.61
N GLN A 129 3.63 4.14 8.41
CA GLN A 129 4.42 2.96 8.03
C GLN A 129 3.58 1.86 7.38
N ILE A 130 2.25 1.92 7.49
CA ILE A 130 1.32 0.95 6.89
C ILE A 130 0.37 1.63 5.91
N MET A 131 0.10 0.94 4.81
CA MET A 131 -1.02 1.26 3.92
C MET A 131 -2.00 0.10 3.94
N SER A 132 -3.27 0.42 4.12
CA SER A 132 -4.38 -0.48 3.89
C SER A 132 -5.02 -0.23 2.54
N ILE A 133 -5.35 -1.31 1.84
CA ILE A 133 -5.87 -1.31 0.48
C ILE A 133 -7.11 -2.19 0.45
N VAL A 134 -8.21 -1.61 -0.01
CA VAL A 134 -9.49 -2.29 -0.25
C VAL A 134 -9.97 -1.94 -1.65
N TRP A 135 -10.84 -2.77 -2.20
CA TRP A 135 -11.44 -2.49 -3.50
C TRP A 135 -12.89 -2.98 -3.52
N THR A 136 -13.69 -2.34 -4.36
CA THR A 136 -15.06 -2.74 -4.68
C THR A 136 -15.12 -3.21 -6.14
N ASP A 137 -16.32 -3.36 -6.67
CA ASP A 137 -16.55 -3.60 -8.10
C ASP A 137 -16.17 -2.42 -8.99
N SER A 138 -15.89 -1.24 -8.43
CA SER A 138 -15.81 0.03 -9.16
C SER A 138 -14.69 0.97 -8.71
N ARG A 139 -13.95 0.64 -7.64
CA ARG A 139 -12.79 1.44 -7.20
C ARG A 139 -11.79 0.66 -6.37
N ILE A 140 -10.59 1.20 -6.26
CA ILE A 140 -9.56 0.84 -5.28
C ILE A 140 -9.41 2.02 -4.31
N ASP A 141 -9.54 1.76 -3.01
CA ASP A 141 -9.32 2.73 -1.94
C ASP A 141 -8.04 2.35 -1.17
N MET A 142 -7.20 3.35 -0.90
CA MET A 142 -5.95 3.22 -0.15
C MET A 142 -5.92 4.23 1.00
N SER A 143 -5.52 3.78 2.18
CA SER A 143 -5.34 4.64 3.36
C SER A 143 -4.00 4.34 4.02
N THR A 144 -3.28 5.37 4.45
CA THR A 144 -2.02 5.21 5.18
C THR A 144 -2.20 5.50 6.65
N TRP A 145 -1.44 4.82 7.51
CA TRP A 145 -1.68 4.83 8.95
C TRP A 145 -0.39 4.98 9.77
N PHE A 146 -0.46 5.81 10.81
CA PHE A 146 0.46 5.75 11.94
C PHE A 146 0.28 4.42 12.66
N VAL A 147 1.39 3.78 13.05
CA VAL A 147 1.31 2.43 13.64
C VAL A 147 1.12 2.40 15.14
N TYR A 148 1.50 3.48 15.83
CA TYR A 148 1.42 3.59 17.29
C TYR A 148 0.16 4.33 17.75
N GLU A 149 -0.60 4.90 16.82
CA GLU A 149 -1.83 5.64 17.11
C GLU A 149 -3.04 4.78 16.81
N ARG A 150 -4.16 5.05 17.48
CA ARG A 150 -5.45 4.44 17.15
C ARG A 150 -5.93 5.05 15.83
N PRO A 151 -6.00 4.28 14.74
CA PRO A 151 -6.44 4.81 13.46
C PRO A 151 -7.93 5.15 13.53
N GLN A 152 -8.33 6.25 12.89
CA GLN A 152 -9.73 6.70 12.83
C GLN A 152 -10.24 6.71 11.39
N GLN A 153 -11.46 6.23 11.18
CA GLN A 153 -12.15 6.26 9.89
C GLN A 153 -13.63 6.62 10.10
N GLY A 154 -13.95 7.91 9.97
CA GLY A 154 -15.25 8.44 10.37
C GLY A 154 -15.46 8.27 11.87
N ASP A 155 -16.62 7.76 12.28
CA ASP A 155 -16.95 7.52 13.69
C ASP A 155 -16.37 6.21 14.26
N ARG A 156 -15.54 5.50 13.48
CA ARG A 156 -14.91 4.23 13.90
C ARG A 156 -13.45 4.44 14.23
N ASP A 157 -13.01 3.85 15.32
CA ASP A 157 -11.60 3.64 15.63
C ASP A 157 -11.25 2.14 15.52
N ASP A 158 -9.95 1.84 15.60
CA ASP A 158 -9.42 0.49 15.69
C ASP A 158 -8.19 0.48 16.60
N GLU A 159 -7.65 -0.69 16.90
CA GLU A 159 -6.40 -0.81 17.64
C GLU A 159 -5.21 -0.35 16.77
N PRO A 160 -4.09 0.10 17.39
CA PRO A 160 -2.88 0.43 16.64
C PRO A 160 -2.38 -0.72 15.75
N TYR A 161 -1.68 -0.37 14.67
CA TYR A 161 -1.17 -1.32 13.65
C TYR A 161 0.17 -1.98 14.02
N VAL A 162 0.63 -1.86 15.27
CA VAL A 162 1.90 -2.46 15.74
C VAL A 162 1.98 -3.97 15.43
N PRO A 163 0.95 -4.80 15.71
CA PRO A 163 1.02 -6.23 15.44
C PRO A 163 1.22 -6.57 13.95
N GLU A 164 0.52 -5.87 13.06
CA GLU A 164 0.64 -6.09 11.62
C GLU A 164 1.96 -5.60 11.06
N LEU A 165 2.53 -4.53 11.62
CA LEU A 165 3.86 -4.08 11.23
C LEU A 165 4.90 -5.14 11.54
N GLU A 166 4.85 -5.71 12.76
CA GLU A 166 5.76 -6.79 13.16
C GLU A 166 5.60 -8.03 12.26
N VAL A 167 4.36 -8.44 11.98
CA VAL A 167 4.08 -9.56 11.06
C VAL A 167 4.62 -9.27 9.66
N LEU A 168 4.39 -8.07 9.12
CA LEU A 168 4.90 -7.68 7.80
C LEU A 168 6.44 -7.70 7.76
N GLN A 169 7.12 -7.28 8.83
CA GLN A 169 8.58 -7.36 8.93
C GLN A 169 9.07 -8.81 8.94
N LEU A 170 8.40 -9.70 9.69
CA LEU A 170 8.70 -11.13 9.71
C LEU A 170 8.48 -11.77 8.32
N LEU A 171 7.37 -11.47 7.66
CA LEU A 171 7.08 -11.95 6.30
C LEU A 171 8.13 -11.46 5.28
N LYS A 172 8.56 -10.19 5.37
CA LYS A 172 9.64 -9.63 4.54
C LYS A 172 10.95 -10.37 4.77
N ARG A 173 11.35 -10.57 6.03
CA ARG A 173 12.54 -11.35 6.39
C ARG A 173 12.46 -12.77 5.85
N ASN A 174 11.33 -13.44 6.04
CA ASN A 174 11.12 -14.81 5.58
C ASN A 174 11.27 -14.93 4.06
N ARG A 175 10.70 -13.98 3.30
CA ARG A 175 10.82 -13.93 1.84
C ARG A 175 12.29 -13.81 1.40
N VAL A 176 13.07 -12.94 2.05
CA VAL A 176 14.51 -12.76 1.75
C VAL A 176 15.28 -14.05 2.05
N LEU A 177 15.03 -14.68 3.19
CA LEU A 177 15.68 -15.95 3.56
C LEU A 177 15.37 -17.05 2.53
N ASN A 178 14.10 -17.19 2.13
CA ASN A 178 13.70 -18.17 1.11
C ASN A 178 14.34 -17.91 -0.26
N LEU A 179 14.49 -16.64 -0.66
CA LEU A 179 15.19 -16.29 -1.91
C LEU A 179 16.68 -16.62 -1.85
N LYS A 180 17.33 -16.43 -0.69
CA LYS A 180 18.73 -16.83 -0.49
C LYS A 180 18.87 -18.34 -0.52
N LEU A 181 18.01 -19.07 0.19
CA LEU A 181 18.02 -20.54 0.25
C LEU A 181 17.98 -21.18 -1.14
N LYS A 182 17.18 -20.62 -2.06
CA LYS A 182 17.07 -21.08 -3.46
C LYS A 182 18.36 -20.91 -4.28
N ARG A 183 19.29 -20.07 -3.85
CA ARG A 183 20.54 -19.77 -4.57
C ARG A 183 21.75 -20.55 -4.01
N VAL A 184 21.62 -21.12 -2.82
CA VAL A 184 22.70 -21.82 -2.13
C VAL A 184 22.77 -23.28 -2.59
N GLY A 185 24.00 -23.77 -2.83
CA GLY A 185 24.26 -25.15 -3.23
C GLY A 185 23.81 -26.18 -2.19
N GLU A 186 23.51 -27.39 -2.64
CA GLU A 186 23.08 -28.47 -1.76
C GLU A 186 24.20 -28.91 -0.80
N GLY A 187 23.83 -29.33 0.41
CA GLY A 187 24.77 -29.87 1.40
C GLY A 187 25.66 -28.83 2.10
N SER A 188 25.52 -27.54 1.82
CA SER A 188 26.30 -26.51 2.52
C SER A 188 25.79 -26.24 3.94
N LEU A 189 26.70 -25.87 4.83
CA LEU A 189 26.37 -25.38 6.18
C LEU A 189 25.43 -24.16 6.11
N GLU A 190 25.65 -23.27 5.14
CA GLU A 190 24.80 -22.10 4.91
C GLU A 190 23.33 -22.49 4.64
N LYS A 191 23.08 -23.58 3.90
CA LYS A 191 21.72 -24.06 3.63
C LYS A 191 21.03 -24.55 4.91
N GLN A 192 21.76 -25.22 5.80
CA GLN A 192 21.25 -25.65 7.11
C GLN A 192 20.88 -24.45 7.97
N GLU A 193 21.79 -23.47 8.12
CA GLU A 193 21.53 -22.25 8.88
C GLU A 193 20.33 -21.45 8.35
N LEU A 194 20.20 -21.32 7.02
CA LEU A 194 19.07 -20.63 6.40
C LEU A 194 17.75 -21.36 6.68
N THR A 195 17.76 -22.70 6.67
CA THR A 195 16.59 -23.52 6.96
C THR A 195 16.15 -23.33 8.41
N GLU A 196 17.08 -23.34 9.37
CA GLU A 196 16.80 -23.07 10.78
C GLU A 196 16.21 -21.67 10.98
N LYS A 197 16.80 -20.64 10.35
CA LYS A 197 16.29 -19.26 10.41
C LYS A 197 14.89 -19.12 9.82
N ILE A 198 14.57 -19.86 8.75
CA ILE A 198 13.23 -19.89 8.16
C ILE A 198 12.23 -20.55 9.11
N ASN A 199 12.59 -21.70 9.70
CA ASN A 199 11.73 -22.40 10.66
C ASN A 199 11.43 -21.54 11.88
N GLU A 200 12.43 -20.88 12.43
CA GLU A 200 12.27 -19.94 13.55
C GLU A 200 11.34 -18.78 13.17
N THR A 201 11.52 -18.20 11.98
CA THR A 201 10.65 -17.11 11.50
C THR A 201 9.21 -17.60 11.30
N ASN A 202 9.00 -18.81 10.79
CA ASN A 202 7.67 -19.40 10.62
C ASN A 202 7.00 -19.68 11.98
N ASN A 203 7.74 -20.17 12.97
CA ASN A 203 7.23 -20.37 14.32
C ASN A 203 6.76 -19.04 14.94
N GLN A 204 7.54 -17.97 14.78
CA GLN A 204 7.16 -16.63 15.24
C GLN A 204 5.90 -16.11 14.55
N LEU A 205 5.75 -16.33 13.24
CA LEU A 205 4.54 -15.98 12.48
C LEU A 205 3.33 -16.75 13.01
N GLN A 206 3.46 -18.06 13.25
CA GLN A 206 2.37 -18.89 13.78
C GLN A 206 1.97 -18.47 15.20
N LEU A 207 2.94 -18.17 16.07
CA LEU A 207 2.69 -17.66 17.43
C LEU A 207 1.95 -16.31 17.42
N LYS A 208 2.17 -15.50 16.38
CA LYS A 208 1.44 -14.26 16.14
C LYS A 208 0.09 -14.45 15.44
N GLY A 209 -0.38 -15.69 15.25
CA GLY A 209 -1.69 -15.98 14.66
C GLY A 209 -1.75 -15.82 13.14
N VAL A 210 -0.60 -15.88 12.45
CA VAL A 210 -0.56 -15.81 10.98
C VAL A 210 -0.83 -17.18 10.38
N GLU A 211 -1.86 -17.24 9.54
CA GLU A 211 -2.23 -18.41 8.76
C GLU A 211 -2.10 -18.11 7.26
N PHE A 212 -2.04 -19.14 6.42
CA PHE A 212 -1.93 -18.99 4.96
C PHE A 212 -3.16 -19.54 4.25
N ASN A 213 -3.83 -18.71 3.46
CA ASN A 213 -4.94 -19.11 2.60
C ASN A 213 -4.59 -18.84 1.14
N ASN A 214 -4.55 -19.90 0.31
CA ASN A 214 -4.17 -19.81 -1.10
C ASN A 214 -2.84 -19.07 -1.34
N GLY A 215 -1.86 -19.28 -0.45
CA GLY A 215 -0.55 -18.64 -0.50
C GLY A 215 -0.50 -17.20 0.03
N TRP A 216 -1.63 -16.62 0.47
CA TRP A 216 -1.67 -15.30 1.09
C TRP A 216 -1.71 -15.41 2.62
N PRO A 217 -0.80 -14.74 3.34
CA PRO A 217 -0.84 -14.71 4.79
C PRO A 217 -2.01 -13.84 5.26
N PHE A 218 -2.72 -14.30 6.28
CA PHE A 218 -3.74 -13.53 6.97
C PHE A 218 -3.55 -13.62 8.48
N LEU A 219 -3.92 -12.55 9.18
CA LEU A 219 -3.89 -12.46 10.64
C LEU A 219 -5.29 -12.79 11.18
N ARG A 220 -5.35 -13.74 12.13
CA ARG A 220 -6.59 -14.16 12.79
C ARG A 220 -7.01 -13.22 13.91
#